data_AF-A0A918YU34-F1
#
_entry.id   AF-A0A918YU34-F1
#
_cell.length_a   1.000
_cell.length_b   1.000
_cell.length_c   1.000
_cell.angle_alpha   90.00
_cell.angle_beta   90.00
_cell.angle_gamma   90.00
#
_symmetry.space_group_name_H-M   'P 1'
#
loop_
_entity.id
_entity.type
_entity.pdbx_description
1 polymer ?
#
loop_
_entity_poly.entity_id
_entity_poly.type
_entity_poly.pdbx_seq_one_letter_code
_entity_poly.pdbx_strand_id
1 'polypeptide(L)'
;MRRDMMRESGSRPQDPDDRYAGQEAFSRRTIAEADFPVFGVGRFACPVTADRLLRARAAEDAPLHSEALAAFESCDGELSWVEVRSGDWTSADGPYLSVRTYRPGAEHGDPLPELEDVVEDERDRLYEQLGIDEGDGPGVVRALREWITVEGEPRALQIHEDRRPEAVPGAGLAAGPLLDAGAVWAGRLRVDGLTVTVCGRGVPPGAVELARIEDFERYILGRTELMRRLAARRGQDVPVEERELAPAVGLEAHRELIEHNIAESMAIDAQVRARRTPRLPRRLRGEVGAVRWEAAVRQQMRLASETREEAAEAVAAMVNHLTRLARNTDWAVGTPDGRDAVEEVVRYTVFASEVPSLPAQRAWEQLWQGGPDRTAEDGPGGAARRLAEQVWLSAWEQWRLERSIR
;
A
#
# COMPACT_ATOMS: atom_id res chain seq x y z
N MET A 1 14.56 -32.14 4.29
CA MET A 1 14.01 -31.04 3.46
C MET A 1 15.04 -29.92 3.41
N ARG A 2 15.90 -29.93 2.39
CA ARG A 2 16.90 -28.88 2.18
C ARG A 2 16.26 -27.78 1.34
N ARG A 3 16.20 -26.57 1.88
CA ARG A 3 15.97 -25.34 1.12
C ARG A 3 17.24 -25.09 0.33
N ASP A 4 17.20 -25.33 -0.98
CA ASP A 4 18.24 -24.80 -1.87
C ASP A 4 18.03 -23.30 -2.00
N MET A 5 18.87 -22.58 -1.29
CA MET A 5 19.00 -21.13 -1.36
C MET A 5 20.16 -20.87 -2.34
N MET A 6 19.86 -20.85 -3.65
CA MET A 6 20.79 -20.33 -4.64
C MET A 6 20.95 -18.83 -4.42
N ARG A 7 22.03 -18.45 -3.73
CA ARG A 7 22.62 -17.12 -3.87
C ARG A 7 23.23 -17.04 -5.27
N GLU A 8 22.54 -16.38 -6.19
CA GLU A 8 23.19 -15.92 -7.41
C GLU A 8 24.14 -14.76 -7.07
N SER A 9 25.42 -15.06 -7.24
CA SER A 9 26.53 -14.15 -7.12
C SER A 9 26.51 -13.11 -8.24
N GLY A 10 26.52 -11.81 -7.86
CA GLY A 10 27.04 -10.67 -8.62
C GLY A 10 26.79 -10.64 -10.13
N SER A 11 25.57 -10.25 -10.53
CA SER A 11 25.32 -9.82 -11.91
C SER A 11 25.66 -8.35 -12.10
N ARG A 12 26.36 -8.05 -13.20
CA ARG A 12 26.57 -6.72 -13.79
C ARG A 12 25.25 -5.93 -13.83
N PRO A 13 25.28 -4.58 -13.96
CA PRO A 13 24.05 -3.83 -14.21
C PRO A 13 23.38 -4.42 -15.45
N GLN A 14 22.25 -5.10 -15.27
CA GLN A 14 21.45 -5.64 -16.36
C GLN A 14 20.99 -4.47 -17.21
N ASP A 15 21.11 -4.59 -18.52
CA ASP A 15 20.51 -3.64 -19.44
C ASP A 15 19.00 -3.56 -19.10
N PRO A 16 18.41 -2.36 -18.89
CA PRO A 16 16.98 -2.23 -18.65
C PRO A 16 16.15 -2.98 -19.70
N ASP A 17 16.61 -3.08 -20.95
CA ASP A 17 15.90 -3.83 -21.99
C ASP A 17 15.95 -5.36 -21.77
N ASP A 18 17.05 -5.90 -21.25
CA ASP A 18 17.16 -7.32 -20.86
C ASP A 18 16.20 -7.65 -19.71
N ARG A 19 16.02 -6.72 -18.77
CA ARG A 19 15.07 -6.87 -17.65
C ARG A 19 13.63 -6.95 -18.15
N TYR A 20 13.23 -6.07 -19.08
CA TYR A 20 11.86 -6.10 -19.62
C TYR A 20 11.61 -7.36 -20.45
N ALA A 21 12.57 -7.78 -21.28
CA ALA A 21 12.45 -9.03 -22.04
C ALA A 21 12.26 -10.26 -21.13
N GLY A 22 13.01 -10.33 -20.01
CA GLY A 22 12.85 -11.36 -19.00
C GLY A 22 11.46 -11.36 -18.35
N GLN A 23 10.95 -10.18 -18.00
CA GLN A 23 9.60 -10.00 -17.45
C GLN A 23 8.51 -10.44 -18.44
N GLU A 24 8.63 -10.08 -19.71
CA GLU A 24 7.68 -10.49 -20.74
C GLU A 24 7.70 -12.00 -20.93
N ALA A 25 8.88 -12.62 -21.01
CA ALA A 25 9.01 -14.07 -21.12
C ALA A 25 8.42 -14.80 -19.90
N PHE A 26 8.60 -14.26 -18.69
CA PHE A 26 7.94 -14.77 -17.48
C PHE A 26 6.41 -14.66 -17.58
N SER A 27 5.89 -13.48 -17.95
CA SER A 27 4.46 -13.24 -18.10
C SER A 27 3.82 -14.16 -19.15
N ARG A 28 4.50 -14.37 -20.30
CA ARG A 28 4.05 -15.31 -21.35
C ARG A 28 3.94 -16.74 -20.82
N ARG A 29 4.95 -17.22 -20.08
CA ARG A 29 4.92 -18.57 -19.50
C ARG A 29 3.79 -18.72 -18.48
N THR A 30 3.68 -17.80 -17.52
CA THR A 30 2.67 -17.89 -16.46
C THR A 30 1.24 -17.80 -17.00
N ILE A 31 0.98 -16.92 -17.97
CA ILE A 31 -0.36 -16.80 -18.55
C ILE A 31 -0.70 -17.99 -19.47
N ALA A 32 0.30 -18.60 -20.14
CA ALA A 32 0.09 -19.82 -20.91
C ALA A 32 -0.31 -21.03 -20.04
N GLU A 33 -0.07 -20.98 -18.73
CA GLU A 33 -0.50 -21.98 -17.75
C GLU A 33 -1.93 -21.75 -17.26
N ALA A 34 -2.60 -20.67 -17.68
CA ALA A 34 -4.00 -20.42 -17.32
C ALA A 34 -4.91 -21.51 -17.92
N ASP A 35 -5.57 -22.26 -17.04
CA ASP A 35 -6.52 -23.33 -17.38
C ASP A 35 -7.99 -22.87 -17.37
N PHE A 36 -8.21 -21.55 -17.26
CA PHE A 36 -9.52 -20.91 -17.26
C PHE A 36 -9.53 -19.69 -18.19
N PRO A 37 -10.68 -19.34 -18.79
CA PRO A 37 -10.76 -18.17 -19.65
C PRO A 37 -10.62 -16.89 -18.82
N VAL A 38 -9.83 -15.94 -19.31
CA VAL A 38 -9.67 -14.61 -18.70
C VAL A 38 -10.47 -13.59 -19.49
N PHE A 39 -11.21 -12.75 -18.78
CA PHE A 39 -11.99 -11.67 -19.37
C PHE A 39 -11.20 -10.36 -19.38
N GLY A 40 -11.37 -9.60 -20.46
CA GLY A 40 -10.92 -8.22 -20.60
C GLY A 40 -12.02 -7.37 -21.24
N VAL A 41 -11.71 -6.12 -21.56
CA VAL A 41 -12.68 -5.22 -22.22
C VAL A 41 -12.67 -5.49 -23.72
N GLY A 42 -13.80 -5.96 -24.25
CA GLY A 42 -13.99 -6.22 -25.68
C GLY A 42 -14.31 -4.95 -26.46
N ARG A 43 -15.29 -4.16 -25.97
CA ARG A 43 -15.71 -2.87 -26.54
C ARG A 43 -16.27 -1.94 -25.47
N PHE A 44 -16.25 -0.64 -25.74
CA PHE A 44 -17.02 0.35 -25.00
C PHE A 44 -18.29 0.68 -25.79
N ALA A 45 -19.47 0.39 -25.24
CA ALA A 45 -20.74 0.55 -25.93
C ALA A 45 -21.28 2.00 -25.92
N CYS A 46 -20.74 2.89 -25.07
CA CYS A 46 -21.24 4.27 -24.95
C CYS A 46 -20.58 5.21 -25.97
N PRO A 47 -21.34 5.89 -26.86
CA PRO A 47 -20.81 6.82 -27.85
C PRO A 47 -20.03 8.00 -27.24
N VAL A 48 -20.41 8.50 -26.07
CA VAL A 48 -19.70 9.60 -25.38
C VAL A 48 -18.36 9.13 -24.83
N THR A 49 -18.30 7.90 -24.34
CA THR A 49 -17.06 7.28 -23.86
C THR A 49 -16.17 6.90 -25.05
N ALA A 50 -16.77 6.35 -26.10
CA ALA A 50 -16.10 6.05 -27.37
C ALA A 50 -15.57 7.32 -28.05
N ASP A 51 -16.28 8.43 -28.00
CA ASP A 51 -15.86 9.72 -28.57
C ASP A 51 -14.80 10.40 -27.70
N ARG A 52 -14.88 10.34 -26.35
CA ARG A 52 -13.75 10.72 -25.48
C ARG A 52 -12.52 9.88 -25.75
N LEU A 53 -12.69 8.56 -25.90
CA LEU A 53 -11.60 7.65 -26.28
C LEU A 53 -11.09 7.95 -27.69
N LEU A 54 -11.94 8.28 -28.66
CA LEU A 54 -11.56 8.65 -30.03
C LEU A 54 -10.86 10.01 -30.09
N ARG A 55 -11.25 10.97 -29.24
CA ARG A 55 -10.57 12.26 -29.10
C ARG A 55 -9.25 12.13 -28.36
N ALA A 56 -9.18 11.30 -27.31
CA ALA A 56 -7.93 10.91 -26.67
C ALA A 56 -7.01 10.17 -27.65
N ARG A 57 -7.56 9.37 -28.57
CA ARG A 57 -6.83 8.74 -29.68
C ARG A 57 -6.32 9.74 -30.73
N ALA A 58 -6.92 10.92 -30.85
CA ALA A 58 -6.59 11.92 -31.86
C ALA A 58 -5.68 13.04 -31.35
N ALA A 59 -5.55 13.20 -30.04
CA ALA A 59 -4.66 14.17 -29.40
C ALA A 59 -3.27 13.53 -29.16
N GLU A 60 -2.32 13.87 -30.04
CA GLU A 60 -0.84 13.77 -29.94
C GLU A 60 -0.22 12.61 -29.14
N ASP A 61 0.51 11.72 -29.83
CA ASP A 61 1.53 10.77 -29.31
C ASP A 61 1.16 9.85 -28.13
N ALA A 62 -0.10 9.81 -27.68
CA ALA A 62 -0.58 8.83 -26.72
C ALA A 62 -0.64 7.44 -27.37
N PRO A 63 0.11 6.42 -26.88
CA PRO A 63 0.13 5.13 -27.54
C PRO A 63 -1.26 4.52 -27.55
N LEU A 64 -1.60 4.05 -28.75
CA LEU A 64 -2.72 3.16 -29.08
C LEU A 64 -2.98 2.18 -27.92
N HIS A 65 -4.09 2.38 -27.21
CA HIS A 65 -4.66 1.45 -26.23
C HIS A 65 -3.70 1.07 -25.09
N SER A 66 -3.86 1.73 -23.94
CA SER A 66 -3.22 1.30 -22.70
C SER A 66 -3.96 0.07 -22.13
N GLU A 67 -3.85 -1.04 -22.84
CA GLU A 67 -4.22 -2.36 -22.34
C GLU A 67 -2.99 -2.97 -21.67
N ALA A 68 -3.08 -3.40 -20.42
CA ALA A 68 -1.94 -4.01 -19.74
C ALA A 68 -2.37 -5.17 -18.86
N LEU A 69 -1.49 -6.17 -18.79
CA LEU A 69 -1.50 -7.16 -17.74
C LEU A 69 -1.07 -6.47 -16.45
N ALA A 70 -2.04 -6.22 -15.57
CA ALA A 70 -1.84 -5.43 -14.37
C ALA A 70 -1.21 -6.26 -13.25
N ALA A 71 -1.75 -7.44 -13.00
CA ALA A 71 -1.29 -8.36 -11.99
C ALA A 71 -1.85 -9.76 -12.24
N PHE A 72 -1.27 -10.74 -11.56
CA PHE A 72 -1.76 -12.10 -11.45
C PHE A 72 -1.16 -12.71 -10.19
N GLU A 73 -1.78 -13.77 -9.69
CA GLU A 73 -1.29 -14.50 -8.52
C GLU A 73 -1.32 -16.00 -8.79
N SER A 74 -0.38 -16.72 -8.18
CA SER A 74 -0.32 -18.18 -8.21
C SER A 74 -0.34 -18.71 -6.78
N CYS A 75 -1.23 -19.67 -6.51
CA CYS A 75 -1.33 -20.39 -5.25
C CYS A 75 -1.02 -21.86 -5.51
N ASP A 76 -0.15 -22.46 -4.70
CA ASP A 76 0.28 -23.87 -4.85
C ASP A 76 0.82 -24.24 -6.24
N GLY A 77 1.44 -23.28 -6.92
CA GLY A 77 2.01 -23.47 -8.27
C GLY A 77 0.98 -23.34 -9.40
N GLU A 78 -0.26 -22.96 -9.09
CA GLU A 78 -1.32 -22.80 -10.07
C GLU A 78 -1.88 -21.37 -10.07
N LEU A 79 -2.29 -20.85 -11.23
CA LEU A 79 -2.77 -19.48 -11.38
C LEU A 79 -4.14 -19.29 -10.70
N SER A 80 -4.23 -18.41 -9.70
CA SER A 80 -5.46 -18.18 -8.94
C SER A 80 -6.34 -17.09 -9.56
N TRP A 81 -5.74 -16.01 -10.07
CA TRP A 81 -6.44 -14.96 -10.78
C TRP A 81 -5.53 -14.16 -11.71
N VAL A 82 -6.14 -13.49 -12.69
CA VAL A 82 -5.48 -12.58 -13.63
C VAL A 82 -6.23 -11.26 -13.68
N GLU A 83 -5.52 -10.14 -13.59
CA GLU A 83 -6.04 -8.78 -13.73
C GLU A 83 -5.47 -8.10 -14.98
N VAL A 84 -6.37 -7.63 -15.83
CA VAL A 84 -6.04 -6.78 -16.97
C VAL A 84 -6.64 -5.39 -16.79
N ARG A 85 -5.98 -4.38 -17.36
CA ARG A 85 -6.42 -2.99 -17.37
C ARG A 85 -6.66 -2.52 -18.78
N SER A 86 -7.59 -1.59 -18.95
CA SER A 86 -7.92 -0.96 -20.22
C SER A 86 -8.29 0.52 -20.00
N GLY A 87 -8.01 1.37 -20.99
CA GLY A 87 -8.38 2.78 -20.97
C GLY A 87 -7.16 3.69 -20.91
N ASP A 88 -7.24 4.80 -20.18
CA ASP A 88 -6.16 5.73 -19.89
C ASP A 88 -5.84 5.69 -18.39
N TRP A 89 -4.84 4.90 -18.02
CA TRP A 89 -4.35 4.82 -16.64
C TRP A 89 -3.54 6.06 -16.23
N THR A 90 -3.25 7.00 -17.13
CA THR A 90 -2.56 8.25 -16.78
C THR A 90 -3.53 9.38 -16.42
N SER A 91 -4.81 9.22 -16.75
CA SER A 91 -5.88 10.16 -16.41
C SER A 91 -6.43 9.91 -15.01
N ALA A 92 -6.64 11.01 -14.28
CA ALA A 92 -7.32 10.99 -12.98
C ALA A 92 -8.84 10.77 -13.11
N ASP A 93 -9.43 11.15 -14.24
CA ASP A 93 -10.88 11.07 -14.49
C ASP A 93 -11.25 9.82 -15.29
N GLY A 94 -10.27 9.01 -15.69
CA GLY A 94 -10.44 7.93 -16.66
C GLY A 94 -10.57 8.43 -18.11
N PRO A 95 -11.09 7.62 -19.03
CA PRO A 95 -11.73 6.32 -18.79
C PRO A 95 -10.73 5.25 -18.36
N TYR A 96 -10.98 4.57 -17.26
CA TYR A 96 -10.15 3.47 -16.75
C TYR A 96 -11.03 2.29 -16.33
N LEU A 97 -10.60 1.08 -16.69
CA LEU A 97 -11.19 -0.17 -16.23
C LEU A 97 -10.08 -1.14 -15.79
N SER A 98 -10.33 -1.87 -14.71
CA SER A 98 -9.63 -3.12 -14.41
C SER A 98 -10.62 -4.28 -14.37
N VAL A 99 -10.22 -5.42 -14.92
CA VAL A 99 -11.00 -6.66 -14.93
C VAL A 99 -10.13 -7.75 -14.33
N ARG A 100 -10.54 -8.26 -13.17
CA ARG A 100 -9.90 -9.38 -12.49
C ARG A 100 -10.76 -10.61 -12.64
N THR A 101 -10.21 -11.64 -13.29
CA THR A 101 -10.85 -12.94 -13.46
C THR A 101 -10.22 -13.93 -12.51
N TYR A 102 -11.03 -14.52 -11.63
CA TYR A 102 -10.61 -15.54 -10.69
C TYR A 102 -10.90 -16.92 -11.25
N ARG A 103 -10.00 -17.86 -10.97
CA ARG A 103 -10.20 -19.27 -11.24
C ARG A 103 -11.50 -19.78 -10.58
N PRO A 104 -12.20 -20.77 -11.17
CA PRO A 104 -13.37 -21.36 -10.53
C PRO A 104 -13.04 -21.89 -9.14
N GLY A 105 -13.85 -21.49 -8.16
CA GLY A 105 -13.71 -21.94 -6.78
C GLY A 105 -12.62 -21.23 -5.97
N ALA A 106 -11.97 -20.19 -6.50
CA ALA A 106 -10.98 -19.37 -5.77
C ALA A 106 -11.51 -18.86 -4.42
N GLU A 107 -12.83 -18.63 -4.31
CA GLU A 107 -13.48 -18.21 -3.07
C GLU A 107 -13.45 -19.23 -1.92
N HIS A 108 -13.10 -20.50 -2.19
CA HIS A 108 -13.05 -21.55 -1.16
C HIS A 108 -11.70 -21.59 -0.42
N GLY A 109 -10.64 -21.05 -1.03
CA GLY A 109 -9.31 -20.97 -0.43
C GLY A 109 -9.20 -19.73 0.45
N ASP A 110 -9.31 -18.56 -0.19
CA ASP A 110 -9.24 -17.26 0.46
C ASP A 110 -10.47 -16.40 0.13
N PRO A 111 -10.95 -15.58 1.09
CA PRO A 111 -12.03 -14.66 0.82
C PRO A 111 -11.61 -13.64 -0.25
N LEU A 112 -12.45 -13.47 -1.27
CA LEU A 112 -12.22 -12.48 -2.33
C LEU A 112 -12.28 -11.05 -1.74
N PRO A 113 -11.44 -10.11 -2.21
CA PRO A 113 -11.45 -8.72 -1.73
C PRO A 113 -12.83 -8.09 -1.83
N GLU A 114 -13.30 -7.42 -0.78
CA GLU A 114 -14.60 -6.75 -0.81
C GLU A 114 -14.63 -5.67 -1.92
N LEU A 115 -15.80 -5.33 -2.43
CA LEU A 115 -15.90 -4.36 -3.53
C LEU A 115 -15.42 -2.96 -3.12
N GLU A 116 -15.56 -2.60 -1.84
CA GLU A 116 -14.97 -1.39 -1.24
C GLU A 116 -13.44 -1.43 -1.31
N ASP A 117 -12.83 -2.60 -1.09
CA ASP A 117 -11.38 -2.76 -1.18
C ASP A 117 -10.88 -2.57 -2.61
N VAL A 118 -11.66 -2.98 -3.60
CA VAL A 118 -11.34 -2.82 -5.02
C VAL A 118 -11.48 -1.36 -5.47
N VAL A 119 -12.45 -0.63 -4.90
CA VAL A 119 -12.54 0.83 -5.07
C VAL A 119 -11.31 1.51 -4.47
N GLU A 120 -10.91 1.14 -3.25
CA GLU A 120 -9.72 1.70 -2.61
C GLU A 120 -8.42 1.36 -3.38
N ASP A 121 -8.31 0.19 -4.01
CA ASP A 121 -7.17 -0.15 -4.87
C ASP A 121 -7.03 0.80 -6.07
N GLU A 122 -8.15 1.26 -6.65
CA GLU A 122 -8.12 2.25 -7.74
C GLU A 122 -7.71 3.65 -7.26
N ARG A 123 -8.11 4.01 -6.04
CA ARG A 123 -7.69 5.28 -5.43
C ARG A 123 -6.20 5.24 -5.03
N ASP A 124 -5.74 4.10 -4.54
CA ASP A 124 -4.33 3.84 -4.27
C ASP A 124 -3.50 3.89 -5.55
N ARG A 125 -4.01 3.36 -6.67
CA ARG A 125 -3.38 3.53 -7.98
C ARG A 125 -3.22 5.00 -8.34
N LEU A 126 -4.25 5.84 -8.17
CA LEU A 126 -4.13 7.28 -8.46
C LEU A 126 -3.10 7.97 -7.58
N TYR A 127 -3.08 7.65 -6.29
CA TYR A 127 -2.09 8.18 -5.36
C TYR A 127 -0.66 7.76 -5.76
N GLU A 128 -0.44 6.47 -5.98
CA GLU A 128 0.89 5.91 -6.26
C GLU A 128 1.42 6.25 -7.65
N GLN A 129 0.53 6.35 -8.65
CA GLN A 129 0.93 6.59 -10.04
C GLN A 129 0.91 8.07 -10.42
N LEU A 130 -0.04 8.85 -9.89
CA LEU A 130 -0.27 10.25 -10.25
C LEU A 130 -0.03 11.24 -9.11
N GLY A 131 0.23 10.77 -7.88
CA GLY A 131 0.41 11.64 -6.71
C GLY A 131 -0.89 12.31 -6.23
N ILE A 132 -2.05 11.83 -6.69
CA ILE A 132 -3.36 12.43 -6.38
C ILE A 132 -3.93 11.71 -5.15
N ASP A 133 -3.92 12.40 -4.01
CA ASP A 133 -4.58 11.90 -2.80
C ASP A 133 -6.08 12.20 -2.85
N GLU A 134 -6.86 11.13 -2.99
CA GLU A 134 -8.31 11.20 -2.99
C GLU A 134 -8.92 11.20 -1.57
N GLY A 135 -8.10 11.13 -0.51
CA GLY A 135 -8.48 11.03 0.90
C GLY A 135 -8.72 9.58 1.35
N ASP A 136 -8.49 9.27 2.62
CA ASP A 136 -8.66 7.90 3.15
C ASP A 136 -10.14 7.56 3.43
N GLY A 137 -10.53 6.31 3.12
CA GLY A 137 -11.81 5.71 3.52
C GLY A 137 -12.94 5.91 2.50
N PRO A 138 -13.96 5.04 2.53
CA PRO A 138 -15.03 5.05 1.54
C PRO A 138 -15.83 6.35 1.63
N GLY A 139 -16.14 6.96 0.49
CA GLY A 139 -17.11 8.06 0.41
C GLY A 139 -18.55 7.55 0.51
N VAL A 140 -19.48 8.16 -0.24
CA VAL A 140 -20.89 7.75 -0.19
C VAL A 140 -21.07 6.47 -0.98
N VAL A 141 -21.07 5.33 -0.28
CA VAL A 141 -21.24 4.01 -0.88
C VAL A 141 -22.71 3.75 -1.24
N ARG A 142 -22.96 3.41 -2.50
CA ARG A 142 -24.26 2.92 -2.96
C ARG A 142 -24.13 1.51 -3.51
N ALA A 143 -24.85 0.58 -2.88
CA ALA A 143 -25.07 -0.75 -3.43
C ALA A 143 -26.19 -0.69 -4.47
N LEU A 144 -25.85 -0.91 -5.75
CA LEU A 144 -26.80 -0.92 -6.85
C LEU A 144 -26.72 -2.24 -7.60
N ARG A 145 -27.81 -2.57 -8.31
CA ARG A 145 -27.84 -3.65 -9.28
C ARG A 145 -27.86 -3.03 -10.66
N GLU A 146 -26.72 -3.10 -11.33
CA GLU A 146 -26.53 -2.60 -12.69
C GLU A 146 -26.39 -3.75 -13.68
N TRP A 147 -26.30 -3.43 -14.96
CA TRP A 147 -26.11 -4.41 -16.02
C TRP A 147 -24.79 -4.13 -16.74
N ILE A 148 -24.07 -5.19 -17.05
CA ILE A 148 -22.87 -5.19 -17.90
C ILE A 148 -23.08 -6.19 -19.04
N THR A 149 -22.49 -5.95 -20.20
CA THR A 149 -22.55 -6.92 -21.29
C THR A 149 -21.37 -7.87 -21.19
N VAL A 150 -21.61 -9.18 -21.31
CA VAL A 150 -20.57 -10.22 -21.38
C VAL A 150 -20.83 -11.03 -22.64
N GLU A 151 -19.91 -10.95 -23.61
CA GLU A 151 -20.03 -11.64 -24.90
C GLU A 151 -21.38 -11.39 -25.61
N GLY A 152 -21.86 -10.14 -25.56
CA GLY A 152 -23.14 -9.73 -26.15
C GLY A 152 -24.38 -9.99 -25.28
N GLU A 153 -24.25 -10.67 -24.13
CA GLU A 153 -25.36 -10.95 -23.23
C GLU A 153 -25.37 -10.04 -21.99
N PRO A 154 -26.52 -9.43 -21.61
CA PRO A 154 -26.60 -8.62 -20.40
C PRO A 154 -26.54 -9.50 -19.15
N ARG A 155 -25.64 -9.14 -18.22
CA ARG A 155 -25.43 -9.79 -16.93
C ARG A 155 -25.62 -8.79 -15.81
N ALA A 156 -26.33 -9.21 -14.77
CA ALA A 156 -26.52 -8.38 -13.58
C ALA A 156 -25.21 -8.32 -12.78
N LEU A 157 -24.88 -7.11 -12.33
CA LEU A 157 -23.69 -6.80 -11.57
C LEU A 157 -24.11 -6.15 -10.26
N GLN A 158 -23.66 -6.70 -9.13
CA GLN A 158 -23.71 -5.97 -7.88
C GLN A 158 -22.56 -4.98 -7.89
N ILE A 159 -22.85 -3.69 -7.73
CA ILE A 159 -21.84 -2.63 -7.70
C ILE A 159 -21.80 -1.93 -6.35
N HIS A 160 -20.59 -1.57 -5.94
CA HIS A 160 -20.33 -0.51 -4.98
C HIS A 160 -19.80 0.68 -5.74
N GLU A 161 -20.59 1.75 -5.74
CA GLU A 161 -20.19 3.04 -6.29
C GLU A 161 -19.81 3.96 -5.13
N ASP A 162 -18.63 4.56 -5.22
CA ASP A 162 -18.19 5.62 -4.33
C ASP A 162 -18.27 6.96 -5.06
N ARG A 163 -19.12 7.84 -4.55
CA ARG A 163 -19.21 9.24 -4.97
C ARG A 163 -18.74 10.15 -3.87
N ARG A 164 -17.93 11.13 -4.23
CA ARG A 164 -17.69 12.25 -3.33
C ARG A 164 -18.91 13.16 -3.31
N PRO A 165 -19.32 13.66 -2.13
CA PRO A 165 -20.20 14.81 -2.08
C PRO A 165 -19.50 15.96 -2.81
N GLU A 166 -20.24 16.65 -3.70
CA GLU A 166 -19.76 17.84 -4.41
C GLU A 166 -19.02 18.77 -3.44
N ALA A 167 -17.85 19.24 -3.84
CA ALA A 167 -17.13 20.27 -3.09
C ALA A 167 -18.08 21.42 -2.78
N VAL A 168 -18.06 21.88 -1.51
CA VAL A 168 -18.87 22.96 -0.96
C VAL A 168 -19.14 24.07 -2.00
N PRO A 169 -20.39 24.51 -2.20
CA PRO A 169 -20.73 25.50 -3.23
C PRO A 169 -19.96 26.79 -2.98
N GLY A 170 -19.03 27.12 -3.88
CA GLY A 170 -18.15 28.29 -3.77
C GLY A 170 -16.92 28.26 -4.69
N ALA A 171 -16.48 27.09 -5.15
CA ALA A 171 -15.48 26.97 -6.21
C ALA A 171 -16.19 26.89 -7.57
N GLY A 172 -16.18 27.99 -8.32
CA GLY A 172 -16.93 28.16 -9.57
C GLY A 172 -16.45 27.30 -10.74
N LEU A 173 -16.80 26.02 -10.75
CA LEU A 173 -16.82 25.20 -11.96
C LEU A 173 -18.27 24.84 -12.28
N ALA A 174 -18.74 25.30 -13.44
CA ALA A 174 -20.12 25.16 -13.87
C ALA A 174 -20.51 23.69 -14.07
N ALA A 175 -21.61 23.28 -13.44
CA ALA A 175 -22.24 21.99 -13.65
C ALA A 175 -22.79 21.89 -15.09
N GLY A 176 -22.06 21.20 -15.97
CA GLY A 176 -22.59 20.69 -17.23
C GLY A 176 -23.15 19.27 -17.06
N PRO A 177 -23.93 18.74 -18.03
CA PRO A 177 -24.43 17.37 -18.00
C PRO A 177 -23.28 16.40 -18.31
N LEU A 178 -22.42 16.18 -17.32
CA LEU A 178 -21.24 15.34 -17.37
C LEU A 178 -21.43 14.20 -16.38
N LEU A 179 -21.17 12.97 -16.82
CA LEU A 179 -20.86 11.85 -15.93
C LEU A 179 -20.00 12.38 -14.79
N ASP A 180 -20.46 12.24 -13.53
CA ASP A 180 -19.78 12.67 -12.31
C ASP A 180 -18.27 12.44 -12.44
N ALA A 181 -17.51 13.49 -12.72
CA ALA A 181 -16.07 13.41 -12.83
C ALA A 181 -15.53 13.03 -11.44
N GLY A 182 -15.06 11.78 -11.30
CA GLY A 182 -14.55 11.24 -10.04
C GLY A 182 -15.36 10.11 -9.40
N ALA A 183 -16.49 9.68 -9.97
CA ALA A 183 -17.15 8.46 -9.50
C ALA A 183 -16.33 7.21 -9.87
N VAL A 184 -15.97 6.43 -8.85
CA VAL A 184 -15.31 5.12 -8.99
C VAL A 184 -16.28 4.05 -8.54
N TRP A 185 -16.34 2.95 -9.26
CA TRP A 185 -17.19 1.82 -8.90
C TRP A 185 -16.43 0.51 -9.03
N ALA A 186 -16.78 -0.44 -8.20
CA ALA A 186 -16.38 -1.83 -8.35
C ALA A 186 -17.63 -2.72 -8.39
N GLY A 187 -17.60 -3.77 -9.19
CA GLY A 187 -18.68 -4.73 -9.26
C GLY A 187 -18.20 -6.17 -9.41
N ARG A 188 -19.01 -7.11 -8.93
CA ARG A 188 -18.72 -8.55 -9.00
C ARG A 188 -19.85 -9.32 -9.67
N LEU A 189 -19.49 -10.19 -10.60
CA LEU A 189 -20.40 -11.09 -11.30
C LEU A 189 -19.83 -12.50 -11.40
N ARG A 190 -20.71 -13.46 -11.68
CA ARG A 190 -20.33 -14.83 -12.03
C ARG A 190 -20.60 -15.10 -13.51
N VAL A 191 -19.61 -15.65 -14.20
CA VAL A 191 -19.69 -16.02 -15.63
C VAL A 191 -19.15 -17.44 -15.76
N ASP A 192 -19.98 -18.39 -16.21
CA ASP A 192 -19.57 -19.79 -16.42
C ASP A 192 -18.86 -20.45 -15.22
N GLY A 193 -19.24 -20.09 -13.99
CA GLY A 193 -18.61 -20.60 -12.75
C GLY A 193 -17.36 -19.84 -12.31
N LEU A 194 -16.90 -18.87 -13.10
CA LEU A 194 -15.82 -17.95 -12.75
C LEU A 194 -16.37 -16.76 -11.98
N THR A 195 -15.60 -16.27 -11.03
CA THR A 195 -15.87 -14.95 -10.43
C THR A 195 -15.09 -13.90 -11.19
N VAL A 196 -15.76 -12.83 -11.61
CA VAL A 196 -15.16 -11.69 -12.27
C VAL A 196 -15.43 -10.44 -11.45
N THR A 197 -14.39 -9.65 -11.18
CA THR A 197 -14.50 -8.35 -10.53
C THR A 197 -14.05 -7.27 -11.50
N VAL A 198 -14.85 -6.21 -11.61
CA VAL A 198 -14.61 -5.09 -12.52
C VAL A 198 -14.53 -3.81 -11.70
N CYS A 199 -13.47 -3.04 -11.85
CA CYS A 199 -13.37 -1.68 -11.32
C CYS A 199 -13.41 -0.70 -12.48
N GLY A 200 -14.15 0.39 -12.33
CA GLY A 200 -14.29 1.41 -13.37
C GLY A 200 -14.27 2.83 -12.84
N ARG A 201 -13.66 3.71 -13.63
CA ARG A 201 -13.60 5.15 -13.40
C ARG A 201 -13.82 5.90 -14.71
N GLY A 202 -14.71 6.89 -14.70
CA GLY A 202 -15.06 7.66 -15.89
C GLY A 202 -15.79 6.87 -16.98
N VAL A 203 -16.26 5.66 -16.65
CA VAL A 203 -17.00 4.75 -17.54
C VAL A 203 -18.21 4.22 -16.76
N PRO A 204 -19.46 4.38 -17.24
CA PRO A 204 -20.61 3.80 -16.56
C PRO A 204 -20.67 2.27 -16.76
N PRO A 205 -21.16 1.47 -15.78
CA PRO A 205 -21.20 0.01 -15.89
C PRO A 205 -21.86 -0.52 -17.16
N GLY A 206 -22.99 0.07 -17.56
CA GLY A 206 -23.74 -0.31 -18.78
C GLY A 206 -23.02 0.00 -20.09
N ALA A 207 -21.89 0.71 -20.07
CA ALA A 207 -21.06 0.94 -21.25
C ALA A 207 -19.96 -0.13 -21.43
N VAL A 208 -19.80 -1.04 -20.47
CA VAL A 208 -18.72 -2.02 -20.48
C VAL A 208 -19.20 -3.31 -21.16
N GLU A 209 -18.42 -3.78 -22.12
CA GLU A 209 -18.57 -5.12 -22.71
C GLU A 209 -17.33 -5.95 -22.39
N LEU A 210 -17.52 -7.01 -21.62
CA LEU A 210 -16.49 -7.99 -21.33
C LEU A 210 -16.45 -9.05 -22.43
N ALA A 211 -15.24 -9.43 -22.83
CA ALA A 211 -15.00 -10.51 -23.77
C ALA A 211 -13.82 -11.37 -23.28
N ARG A 212 -13.80 -12.65 -23.67
CA ARG A 212 -12.65 -13.52 -23.42
C ARG A 212 -11.42 -12.99 -24.17
N ILE A 213 -10.26 -13.07 -23.52
CA ILE A 213 -8.98 -12.70 -24.11
C ILE A 213 -8.40 -13.91 -24.82
N GLU A 214 -8.38 -13.85 -26.15
CA GLU A 214 -7.78 -14.89 -26.99
C GLU A 214 -6.27 -14.69 -27.17
N ASP A 215 -5.79 -13.45 -27.12
CA ASP A 215 -4.39 -13.08 -27.27
C ASP A 215 -3.96 -12.08 -26.18
N PHE A 216 -3.00 -12.51 -25.37
CA PHE A 216 -2.43 -11.75 -24.27
C PHE A 216 -1.24 -10.89 -24.66
N GLU A 217 -0.68 -11.04 -25.86
CA GLU A 217 0.56 -10.37 -26.26
C GLU A 217 0.43 -8.85 -26.11
N ARG A 218 -0.70 -8.29 -26.51
CA ARG A 218 -1.01 -6.85 -26.34
C ARG A 218 -0.99 -6.40 -24.87
N TYR A 219 -1.51 -7.21 -23.95
CA TYR A 219 -1.53 -6.92 -22.52
C TYR A 219 -0.14 -7.06 -21.90
N ILE A 220 0.65 -8.04 -22.35
CA ILE A 220 2.02 -8.26 -21.86
C ILE A 220 2.93 -7.11 -22.30
N LEU A 221 2.87 -6.69 -23.57
CA LEU A 221 3.61 -5.54 -24.07
C LEU A 221 3.17 -4.24 -23.38
N GLY A 222 1.86 -4.06 -23.17
CA GLY A 222 1.36 -2.90 -22.43
C GLY A 222 1.76 -2.88 -20.96
N ARG A 223 1.99 -4.04 -20.32
CA ARG A 223 2.60 -4.12 -18.98
C ARG A 223 4.04 -3.57 -19.02
N THR A 224 4.84 -3.94 -20.02
CA THR A 224 6.19 -3.40 -20.20
C THR A 224 6.16 -1.88 -20.33
N GLU A 225 5.27 -1.34 -21.16
CA GLU A 225 5.13 0.11 -21.34
C GLU A 225 4.70 0.81 -20.05
N LEU A 226 3.73 0.25 -19.32
CA LEU A 226 3.33 0.75 -18.01
C LEU A 226 4.53 0.79 -17.04
N MET A 227 5.30 -0.29 -16.96
CA MET A 227 6.47 -0.36 -16.08
C MET A 227 7.55 0.65 -16.49
N ARG A 228 7.81 0.82 -17.79
CA ARG A 228 8.75 1.84 -18.30
C ARG A 228 8.33 3.25 -17.88
N ARG A 229 7.05 3.59 -18.00
CA ARG A 229 6.53 4.90 -17.58
C ARG A 229 6.67 5.13 -16.08
N LEU A 230 6.31 4.14 -15.26
CA LEU A 230 6.47 4.23 -13.82
C LEU A 230 7.95 4.33 -13.42
N ALA A 231 8.83 3.59 -14.08
CA ALA A 231 10.27 3.67 -13.86
C ALA A 231 10.85 5.03 -14.29
N ALA A 232 10.42 5.58 -15.43
CA ALA A 232 10.85 6.90 -15.90
C ALA A 232 10.45 8.02 -14.93
N ARG A 233 9.27 7.91 -14.30
CA ARG A 233 8.84 8.84 -13.24
C ARG A 233 9.72 8.72 -11.99
N ARG A 234 9.97 7.49 -11.52
CA ARG A 234 10.82 7.23 -10.34
C ARG A 234 12.30 7.55 -10.55
N GLY A 235 12.81 7.38 -11.78
CA GLY A 235 14.22 7.63 -12.12
C GLY A 235 14.63 9.10 -12.05
N GLN A 236 13.67 10.01 -11.83
CA GLN A 236 13.91 11.43 -11.60
C GLN A 236 14.15 11.75 -10.11
N ASP A 237 13.90 10.80 -9.21
CA ASP A 237 14.02 11.00 -7.77
C ASP A 237 15.45 10.69 -7.31
N VAL A 238 16.08 11.69 -6.67
CA VAL A 238 17.39 11.54 -6.01
C VAL A 238 17.22 10.65 -4.77
N PRO A 239 18.13 9.71 -4.42
CA PRO A 239 18.05 8.96 -3.16
C PRO A 239 17.95 9.89 -1.95
N VAL A 240 17.10 9.57 -0.97
CA VAL A 240 16.83 10.45 0.19
C VAL A 240 18.12 10.79 0.96
N GLU A 241 19.05 9.84 1.02
CA GLU A 241 20.36 9.96 1.66
C GLU A 241 21.26 11.00 0.97
N GLU A 242 21.05 11.27 -0.31
CA GLU A 242 21.80 12.24 -1.11
C GLU A 242 21.12 13.61 -1.14
N ARG A 243 19.86 13.70 -0.70
CA ARG A 243 19.11 14.97 -0.69
C ARG A 243 19.60 15.90 0.41
N GLU A 244 19.59 17.20 0.11
CA GLU A 244 19.66 18.26 1.11
C GLU A 244 18.33 18.34 1.86
N LEU A 245 18.32 17.84 3.10
CA LEU A 245 17.16 17.91 3.97
C LEU A 245 17.25 19.16 4.86
N ALA A 246 16.09 19.71 5.23
CA ALA A 246 16.04 20.82 6.18
C ALA A 246 16.74 20.43 7.49
N PRO A 247 17.55 21.32 8.09
CA PRO A 247 18.24 21.01 9.33
C PRO A 247 17.22 20.82 10.45
N ALA A 248 17.27 19.65 11.10
CA ALA A 248 16.48 19.38 12.29
C ALA A 248 16.97 20.23 13.49
N VAL A 249 16.03 20.64 14.34
CA VAL A 249 16.31 21.39 15.57
C VAL A 249 15.98 20.52 16.79
N GLY A 250 16.88 20.47 17.77
CA GLY A 250 16.67 19.73 19.00
C GLY A 250 16.34 18.25 18.73
N LEU A 251 15.20 17.79 19.25
CA LEU A 251 14.74 16.40 19.18
C LEU A 251 13.56 16.19 18.21
N GLU A 252 13.24 17.19 17.38
CA GLU A 252 12.04 17.17 16.53
C GLU A 252 12.05 16.02 15.52
N ALA A 253 13.18 15.78 14.85
CA ALA A 253 13.31 14.69 13.87
C ALA A 253 13.05 13.31 14.49
N HIS A 254 13.55 13.06 15.71
CA HIS A 254 13.27 11.81 16.44
C HIS A 254 11.78 11.67 16.77
N ARG A 255 11.15 12.75 17.28
CA ARG A 255 9.72 12.74 17.62
C ARG A 255 8.86 12.45 16.40
N GLU A 256 9.07 13.18 15.31
CA GLU A 256 8.29 13.01 14.08
C GLU A 256 8.43 11.60 13.51
N LEU A 257 9.64 11.02 13.55
CA LEU A 257 9.86 9.64 13.13
C LEU A 257 9.11 8.65 14.02
N ILE A 258 9.22 8.80 15.33
CA ILE A 258 8.59 7.89 16.30
C ILE A 258 7.06 7.97 16.19
N GLU A 259 6.49 9.17 16.15
CA GLU A 259 5.06 9.39 15.99
C GLU A 259 4.55 8.79 14.67
N HIS A 260 5.30 8.93 13.59
CA HIS A 260 4.98 8.33 12.30
C HIS A 260 4.93 6.79 12.38
N ASN A 261 5.96 6.15 12.95
CA ASN A 261 6.03 4.70 13.08
C ASN A 261 4.96 4.13 14.02
N ILE A 262 4.64 4.85 15.11
CA ILE A 262 3.52 4.48 15.99
C ILE A 262 2.20 4.55 15.21
N ALA A 263 1.96 5.63 14.45
CA ALA A 263 0.74 5.79 13.67
C ALA A 263 0.59 4.71 12.59
N GLU A 264 1.68 4.37 11.90
CA GLU A 264 1.75 3.29 10.91
C GLU A 264 1.42 1.93 11.55
N SER A 265 2.13 1.58 12.62
CA SER A 265 1.95 0.32 13.33
C SER A 265 0.52 0.15 13.86
N MET A 266 -0.04 1.21 14.47
CA MET A 266 -1.41 1.21 14.98
C MET A 266 -2.46 1.10 13.86
N ALA A 267 -2.23 1.74 12.71
CA ALA A 267 -3.13 1.65 11.57
C ALA A 267 -3.20 0.23 11.00
N ILE A 268 -2.04 -0.44 10.89
CA ILE A 268 -1.96 -1.84 10.44
C ILE A 268 -2.60 -2.79 11.47
N ASP A 269 -2.26 -2.64 12.75
CA ASP A 269 -2.79 -3.50 13.82
C ASP A 269 -4.33 -3.37 13.95
N ALA A 270 -4.87 -2.18 13.72
CA ALA A 270 -6.32 -1.95 13.73
C ALA A 270 -7.01 -2.69 12.56
N GLN A 271 -6.40 -2.71 11.38
CA GLN A 271 -6.94 -3.40 10.20
C GLN A 271 -6.88 -4.92 10.34
N VAL A 272 -5.76 -5.44 10.85
CA VAL A 272 -5.63 -6.87 11.17
C VAL A 272 -6.70 -7.30 12.18
N ARG A 273 -6.90 -6.51 13.25
CA ARG A 273 -7.96 -6.77 14.24
C ARG A 273 -9.36 -6.73 13.64
N ALA A 274 -9.58 -5.85 12.67
CA ALA A 274 -10.83 -5.76 11.92
C ALA A 274 -10.97 -6.82 10.81
N ARG A 275 -10.01 -7.75 10.67
CA ARG A 275 -9.93 -8.74 9.59
C ARG A 275 -10.01 -8.12 8.19
N ARG A 276 -9.47 -6.90 8.04
CA ARG A 276 -9.32 -6.22 6.76
C ARG A 276 -7.94 -6.46 6.20
N THR A 277 -7.81 -6.39 4.88
CA THR A 277 -6.51 -6.39 4.21
C THR A 277 -5.65 -5.23 4.74
N PRO A 278 -4.47 -5.50 5.33
CA PRO A 278 -3.63 -4.45 5.87
C PRO A 278 -3.13 -3.51 4.76
N ARG A 279 -3.46 -2.22 4.89
CA ARG A 279 -3.05 -1.14 4.00
C ARG A 279 -2.59 0.06 4.82
N LEU A 280 -1.47 0.66 4.45
CA LEU A 280 -1.07 1.92 5.08
C LEU A 280 -2.02 3.05 4.66
N PRO A 281 -2.45 3.95 5.55
CA PRO A 281 -3.12 5.20 5.16
C PRO A 281 -2.24 6.00 4.18
N ARG A 282 -2.82 6.65 3.16
CA ARG A 282 -2.03 7.29 2.08
C ARG A 282 -1.09 8.37 2.62
N ARG A 283 -1.54 9.13 3.63
CA ARG A 283 -0.72 10.13 4.35
C ARG A 283 0.53 9.56 5.03
N LEU A 284 0.59 8.25 5.24
CA LEU A 284 1.72 7.55 5.83
C LEU A 284 2.57 6.80 4.79
N ARG A 285 2.16 6.80 3.51
CA ARG A 285 2.89 6.14 2.42
C ARG A 285 3.92 7.07 1.79
N GLY A 286 4.65 6.51 0.83
CA GLY A 286 5.65 7.22 0.04
C GLY A 286 6.93 7.47 0.83
N GLU A 287 7.66 8.50 0.44
CA GLU A 287 8.97 8.78 1.00
C GLU A 287 8.93 9.52 2.34
N VAL A 288 7.74 9.87 2.86
CA VAL A 288 7.61 10.61 4.12
C VAL A 288 8.31 9.89 5.27
N GLY A 289 8.14 8.56 5.36
CA GLY A 289 8.83 7.74 6.36
C GLY A 289 10.34 7.72 6.15
N ALA A 290 10.81 7.58 4.90
CA ALA A 290 12.22 7.57 4.56
C ALA A 290 12.92 8.91 4.84
N VAL A 291 12.25 10.03 4.55
CA VAL A 291 12.74 11.38 4.84
C VAL A 291 12.84 11.61 6.34
N ARG A 292 11.82 11.22 7.11
CA ARG A 292 11.85 11.29 8.59
C ARG A 292 12.94 10.42 9.17
N TRP A 293 13.14 9.22 8.62
CA TRP A 293 14.21 8.30 9.02
C TRP A 293 15.58 8.95 8.82
N GLU A 294 15.85 9.43 7.62
CA GLU A 294 17.14 10.06 7.30
C GLU A 294 17.39 11.32 8.14
N ALA A 295 16.36 12.15 8.35
CA ALA A 295 16.47 13.33 9.21
C ALA A 295 16.82 12.95 10.66
N ALA A 296 16.19 11.92 11.21
CA ALA A 296 16.48 11.43 12.57
C ALA A 296 17.89 10.84 12.67
N VAL A 297 18.35 10.06 11.68
CA VAL A 297 19.71 9.51 11.64
C VAL A 297 20.75 10.62 11.59
N ARG A 298 20.59 11.60 10.69
CA ARG A 298 21.51 12.76 10.60
C ARG A 298 21.52 13.58 11.89
N GLN A 299 20.37 13.71 12.55
CA GLN A 299 20.27 14.42 13.82
C GLN A 299 20.92 13.64 14.97
N GLN A 300 20.75 12.31 14.99
CA GLN A 300 21.40 11.41 15.94
C GLN A 300 22.93 11.50 15.83
N MET A 301 23.47 11.39 14.61
CA MET A 301 24.91 11.58 14.34
C MET A 301 25.42 12.91 14.90
N ARG A 302 24.64 14.00 14.72
CA ARG A 302 25.02 15.34 15.18
C ARG A 302 24.99 15.49 16.70
N LEU A 303 23.99 14.94 17.37
CA LEU A 303 23.79 15.11 18.80
C LEU A 303 24.68 14.18 19.63
N ALA A 304 24.85 12.94 19.19
CA ALA A 304 25.59 11.90 19.90
C ALA A 304 27.03 11.71 19.40
N SER A 305 27.43 12.40 18.32
CA SER A 305 28.73 12.20 17.64
C SER A 305 28.97 10.76 17.16
N GLU A 306 27.89 10.06 16.84
CA GLU A 306 27.88 8.67 16.35
C GLU A 306 28.19 8.59 14.86
N THR A 307 28.73 7.44 14.44
CA THR A 307 28.76 7.08 13.02
C THR A 307 27.34 6.86 12.49
N ARG A 308 27.18 6.86 11.17
CA ARG A 308 25.87 6.62 10.54
C ARG A 308 25.27 5.26 10.93
N GLU A 309 26.11 4.22 11.03
CA GLU A 309 25.67 2.87 11.38
C GLU A 309 25.17 2.82 12.83
N GLU A 310 25.94 3.35 13.77
CA GLU A 310 25.55 3.48 15.18
C GLU A 310 24.27 4.32 15.35
N ALA A 311 24.19 5.45 14.65
CA ALA A 311 23.02 6.31 14.68
C ALA A 311 21.77 5.62 14.13
N ALA A 312 21.89 4.86 13.05
CA ALA A 312 20.78 4.09 12.48
C ALA A 312 20.33 2.97 13.44
N GLU A 313 21.26 2.29 14.11
CA GLU A 313 20.94 1.27 15.12
C GLU A 313 20.24 1.89 16.34
N ALA A 314 20.74 3.01 16.85
CA ALA A 314 20.13 3.74 17.96
C ALA A 314 18.70 4.20 17.62
N VAL A 315 18.50 4.77 16.43
CA VAL A 315 17.18 5.18 15.94
C VAL A 315 16.24 3.97 15.78
N ALA A 316 16.74 2.86 15.21
CA ALA A 316 15.96 1.62 15.11
C ALA A 316 15.53 1.11 16.50
N ALA A 317 16.43 1.13 17.48
CA ALA A 317 16.14 0.69 18.85
C ALA A 317 15.06 1.55 19.50
N MET A 318 15.12 2.89 19.35
CA MET A 318 14.10 3.81 19.86
C MET A 318 12.72 3.58 19.22
N VAL A 319 12.67 3.43 17.89
CA VAL A 319 11.43 3.15 17.16
C VAL A 319 10.80 1.84 17.63
N ASN A 320 11.59 0.78 17.79
CA ASN A 320 11.11 -0.51 18.27
C ASN A 320 10.61 -0.44 19.72
N HIS A 321 11.33 0.26 20.60
CA HIS A 321 10.96 0.47 22.00
C HIS A 321 9.58 1.13 22.10
N LEU A 322 9.40 2.26 21.44
CA LEU A 322 8.20 3.09 21.59
C LEU A 322 7.01 2.53 20.80
N THR A 323 7.25 1.90 19.65
CA THR A 323 6.18 1.18 18.93
C THR A 323 5.67 -0.01 19.75
N ARG A 324 6.56 -0.73 20.43
CA ARG A 324 6.15 -1.82 21.31
C ARG A 324 5.42 -1.30 22.54
N LEU A 325 5.79 -0.12 23.07
CA LEU A 325 5.08 0.50 24.19
C LEU A 325 3.66 0.88 23.79
N ALA A 326 3.51 1.53 22.64
CA ALA A 326 2.24 1.93 22.04
C ALA A 326 1.30 0.73 21.78
N ARG A 327 1.84 -0.43 21.40
CA ARG A 327 1.05 -1.66 21.22
C ARG A 327 0.48 -2.24 22.50
N ASN A 328 1.17 -2.04 23.63
CA ASN A 328 0.86 -2.69 24.90
C ASN A 328 0.17 -1.77 25.90
N THR A 329 0.01 -0.48 25.59
CA THR A 329 -0.56 0.51 26.49
C THR A 329 -1.47 1.48 25.72
N ASP A 330 -2.57 1.90 26.35
CA ASP A 330 -3.54 2.83 25.78
C ASP A 330 -3.10 4.30 25.89
N TRP A 331 -2.32 4.63 26.93
CA TRP A 331 -1.84 5.98 27.18
C TRP A 331 -0.65 6.39 26.30
N ALA A 332 0.12 5.47 25.71
CA ALA A 332 1.33 5.86 24.98
C ALA A 332 1.05 6.57 23.64
N VAL A 333 -0.18 6.54 23.13
CA VAL A 333 -0.55 7.12 21.82
C VAL A 333 -1.44 8.34 22.00
N GLY A 334 -1.03 9.49 21.47
CA GLY A 334 -1.86 10.69 21.39
C GLY A 334 -2.13 11.39 22.73
N THR A 335 -1.45 11.02 23.81
CA THR A 335 -1.59 11.66 25.13
C THR A 335 -0.38 12.53 25.49
N PRO A 336 -0.47 13.41 26.51
CA PRO A 336 0.69 14.07 27.08
C PRO A 336 1.75 13.09 27.61
N ASP A 337 1.34 12.04 28.31
CA ASP A 337 2.25 11.04 28.89
C ASP A 337 3.03 10.28 27.80
N GLY A 338 2.37 9.95 26.68
CA GLY A 338 3.02 9.34 25.52
C GLY A 338 4.10 10.25 24.92
N ARG A 339 3.81 11.55 24.76
CA ARG A 339 4.79 12.53 24.26
C ARG A 339 5.99 12.68 25.19
N ASP A 340 5.76 12.68 26.50
CA ASP A 340 6.83 12.73 27.50
C ASP A 340 7.68 11.45 27.49
N ALA A 341 7.07 10.27 27.30
CA ALA A 341 7.80 9.02 27.19
C ALA A 341 8.72 9.00 25.96
N VAL A 342 8.27 9.56 24.82
CA VAL A 342 9.10 9.76 23.64
C VAL A 342 10.30 10.66 23.97
N GLU A 343 10.08 11.80 24.63
CA GLU A 343 11.19 12.69 25.01
C GLU A 343 12.20 12.00 25.93
N GLU A 344 11.72 11.22 26.90
CA GLU A 344 12.57 10.52 27.86
C GLU A 344 13.44 9.45 27.19
N VAL A 345 12.88 8.65 26.28
CA VAL A 345 13.65 7.67 25.49
C VAL A 345 14.69 8.37 24.63
N VAL A 346 14.32 9.43 23.92
CA VAL A 346 15.27 10.16 23.07
C VAL A 346 16.39 10.78 23.92
N ARG A 347 16.09 11.37 25.08
CA ARG A 347 17.12 11.92 25.97
C ARG A 347 18.04 10.85 26.55
N TYR A 348 17.50 9.70 26.92
CA TYR A 348 18.28 8.57 27.41
C TYR A 348 19.26 8.08 26.32
N THR A 349 18.75 7.83 25.12
CA THR A 349 19.56 7.29 24.01
C THR A 349 20.58 8.30 23.48
N VAL A 350 20.20 9.57 23.29
CA VAL A 350 21.07 10.59 22.69
C VAL A 350 22.15 11.09 23.66
N PHE A 351 21.79 11.29 24.94
CA PHE A 351 22.66 11.98 25.90
C PHE A 351 23.15 11.10 27.05
N ALA A 352 22.81 9.81 27.05
CA ALA A 352 23.06 8.90 28.18
C ALA A 352 22.61 9.50 29.52
N SER A 353 21.51 10.27 29.49
CA SER A 353 21.05 11.05 30.65
C SER A 353 20.43 10.17 31.71
N GLU A 354 20.61 10.55 32.97
CA GLU A 354 19.79 10.02 34.07
C GLU A 354 18.38 10.61 33.98
N VAL A 355 17.54 9.93 33.20
CA VAL A 355 16.14 10.30 33.02
C VAL A 355 15.25 9.63 34.08
N PRO A 356 14.14 10.24 34.52
CA PRO A 356 13.19 9.60 35.43
C PRO A 356 12.73 8.21 34.99
N SER A 357 12.63 7.96 33.68
CA SER A 357 12.27 6.66 33.11
C SER A 357 13.40 5.61 33.12
N LEU A 358 14.57 5.89 33.72
CA LEU A 358 15.74 5.00 33.71
C LEU A 358 15.45 3.52 34.05
N PRO A 359 14.58 3.18 35.03
CA PRO A 359 14.22 1.78 35.26
C PRO A 359 13.58 1.11 34.03
N ALA A 360 12.73 1.84 33.30
CA ALA A 360 12.09 1.34 32.08
C ALA A 360 13.10 1.21 30.93
N GLN A 361 14.05 2.14 30.81
CA GLN A 361 15.13 2.08 29.81
C GLN A 361 16.01 0.83 29.99
N ARG A 362 16.45 0.55 31.22
CA ARG A 362 17.24 -0.65 31.54
C ARG A 362 16.47 -1.95 31.34
N ALA A 363 15.18 -1.96 31.68
CA ALA A 363 14.32 -3.11 31.44
C ALA A 363 14.16 -3.38 29.93
N TRP A 364 14.09 -2.33 29.12
CA TRP A 364 14.07 -2.45 27.66
C TRP A 364 15.38 -3.04 27.12
N GLU A 365 16.54 -2.55 27.55
CA GLU A 365 17.84 -3.08 27.12
C GLU A 365 17.96 -4.59 27.40
N GLN A 366 17.52 -5.04 28.58
CA GLN A 366 17.50 -6.47 28.94
C GLN A 366 16.55 -7.28 28.04
N LEU A 367 15.37 -6.73 27.73
CA LEU A 367 14.41 -7.34 26.82
C LEU A 367 14.96 -7.41 25.38
N TRP A 368 15.66 -6.38 24.94
CA TRP A 368 16.24 -6.25 23.60
C TRP A 368 17.44 -7.19 23.39
N GLN A 369 18.36 -7.23 24.35
CA GLN A 369 19.53 -8.13 24.34
C GLN A 369 19.14 -9.62 24.39
N GLY A 370 17.93 -9.96 24.83
CA GLY A 370 17.40 -11.33 24.82
C GLY A 370 17.18 -11.93 23.42
N GLY A 371 17.25 -11.11 22.36
CA GLY A 371 17.16 -11.53 20.95
C GLY A 371 15.78 -12.02 20.48
N PRO A 372 15.55 -12.09 19.16
CA PRO A 372 14.35 -12.72 18.57
C PRO A 372 14.40 -14.26 18.55
N ASP A 373 15.56 -14.87 18.80
CA ASP A 373 15.84 -16.30 18.51
C ASP A 373 15.42 -17.28 19.62
N ARG A 374 14.36 -16.95 20.36
CA ARG A 374 13.71 -17.85 21.34
C ARG A 374 12.26 -18.04 20.96
N THR A 375 12.05 -18.59 19.77
CA THR A 375 10.77 -18.73 19.04
C THR A 375 9.85 -19.85 19.55
N ALA A 376 10.12 -20.47 20.70
CA ALA A 376 9.14 -21.32 21.36
C ALA A 376 8.33 -20.48 22.35
N GLU A 377 7.18 -19.95 21.92
CA GLU A 377 6.23 -19.23 22.80
C GLU A 377 5.81 -20.06 24.02
N ASP A 378 5.87 -21.40 23.89
CA ASP A 378 5.55 -22.39 24.91
C ASP A 378 6.79 -23.00 25.62
N GLY A 379 8.00 -22.50 25.32
CA GLY A 379 9.24 -22.95 25.97
C GLY A 379 9.62 -22.10 27.19
N PRO A 380 10.63 -22.53 27.97
CA PRO A 380 11.19 -21.73 29.09
C PRO A 380 11.65 -20.32 28.66
N GLY A 381 12.06 -20.18 27.39
CA GLY A 381 12.42 -18.89 26.80
C GLY A 381 11.24 -17.92 26.63
N GLY A 382 10.04 -18.43 26.33
CA GLY A 382 8.83 -17.63 26.20
C GLY A 382 8.36 -17.06 27.55
N ALA A 383 8.43 -17.85 28.62
CA ALA A 383 8.09 -17.39 29.96
C ALA A 383 9.03 -16.28 30.47
N ALA A 384 10.34 -16.44 30.26
CA ALA A 384 11.33 -15.41 30.62
C ALA A 384 11.12 -14.11 29.83
N ARG A 385 10.79 -14.19 28.53
CA ARG A 385 10.47 -13.02 27.70
C ARG A 385 9.22 -12.29 28.18
N ARG A 386 8.15 -13.03 28.51
CA ARG A 386 6.91 -12.44 29.09
C ARG A 386 7.18 -11.75 30.41
N LEU A 387 8.01 -12.33 31.28
CA LEU A 387 8.40 -11.69 32.54
C LEU A 387 9.20 -10.40 32.31
N ALA A 388 10.17 -10.42 31.40
CA ALA A 388 10.94 -9.23 31.04
C ALA A 388 10.05 -8.12 30.47
N GLU A 389 9.07 -8.48 29.64
CA GLU A 389 8.07 -7.55 29.10
C GLU A 389 7.16 -6.98 30.20
N GLN A 390 6.71 -7.79 31.16
CA GLN A 390 5.94 -7.32 32.32
C GLN A 390 6.74 -6.36 33.20
N VAL A 391 8.02 -6.65 33.45
CA VAL A 391 8.91 -5.77 34.23
C VAL A 391 9.07 -4.42 33.51
N TRP A 392 9.30 -4.45 32.20
CA TRP A 392 9.41 -3.24 31.38
C TRP A 392 8.13 -2.40 31.36
N LEU A 393 6.96 -3.01 31.15
CA LEU A 393 5.67 -2.31 31.20
C LEU A 393 5.37 -1.74 32.58
N SER A 394 5.67 -2.49 33.65
CA SER A 394 5.46 -2.04 35.03
C SER A 394 6.34 -0.84 35.37
N ALA A 395 7.58 -0.79 34.85
CA ALA A 395 8.48 0.34 35.07
C ALA A 395 7.96 1.62 34.38
N TRP A 396 7.40 1.51 33.18
CA TRP A 396 6.74 2.64 32.51
C TRP A 396 5.49 3.12 33.24
N GLU A 397 4.68 2.20 33.74
CA GLU A 397 3.49 2.52 34.51
C GLU A 397 3.84 3.25 35.81
N GLN A 398 4.87 2.78 36.52
CA GLN A 398 5.38 3.44 37.72
C GLN A 398 5.88 4.86 37.42
N TRP A 399 6.65 5.04 36.34
CA TRP A 399 7.11 6.36 35.89
C TRP A 399 5.93 7.31 35.62
N ARG A 400 4.87 6.83 34.96
CA ARG A 400 3.66 7.62 34.69
C ARG A 400 2.97 8.06 35.98
N LEU A 401 2.78 7.14 36.93
CA LEU A 401 2.12 7.41 38.21
C LEU A 401 2.90 8.45 39.04
N GLU A 402 4.23 8.31 39.12
CA GLU A 402 5.07 9.25 39.87
C GLU A 402 5.05 10.67 39.32
N ARG A 403 4.84 10.83 38.01
CA ARG A 403 4.67 12.14 37.36
C ARG A 403 3.30 12.74 37.63
N SER A 404 2.25 11.94 37.66
CA SER A 404 0.88 12.44 37.93
C SER A 404 0.67 13.01 39.34
N ILE A 405 1.58 12.70 40.27
CA ILE A 405 1.54 13.14 41.67
C ILE A 405 2.32 14.46 41.88
N ARG A 406 3.17 14.86 40.92
CA ARG A 406 3.93 16.12 40.95
C ARG A 406 3.18 17.24 40.23
#